data_AF-A0A531M5V3-F1
#
_entry.id   AF-A0A531M5V3-F1
#
_cell.length_a   1.000
_cell.length_b   1.000
_cell.length_c   1.000
_cell.angle_alpha   90.00
_cell.angle_beta   90.00
_cell.angle_gamma   90.00
#
_symmetry.space_group_name_H-M   'P 1'
#
loop_
_entity.id
_entity.type
_entity.pdbx_description
1 polymer ?
#
loop_
_entity_poly.entity_id
_entity_poly.type
_entity_poly.pdbx_seq_one_letter_code
_entity_poly.pdbx_strand_id
1 'polypeptide(L)'
;VKAMYMDQVRGVGADIILGNTYHLMLRPGAERVAKLGGLHEFARWPHPILTDSGGFQVMSLSKLRKLSEKGVTFRSHIDGAPYEMSPERSIEIQGLLDSDIQMQLDECTALPAKPKEIERAMELSLRWAERCKAAFGDQPGKAMFGIVQGGDSAAMRVRSAQALKAMDLKGYAVGGLA
;
A
#
# COMPACT_ATOMS: atom_id res chain seq x y z
N VAL A 1 16.90 -1.98 2.76
CA VAL A 1 17.62 -1.02 1.88
C VAL A 1 18.69 -1.78 1.11
N LYS A 2 18.81 -1.57 -0.20
CA LYS A 2 19.79 -2.31 -1.01
C LYS A 2 21.20 -1.77 -0.74
N ALA A 3 22.19 -2.67 -0.72
CA ALA A 3 23.62 -2.33 -0.58
C ALA A 3 24.02 -1.60 0.72
N MET A 4 23.19 -1.63 1.77
CA MET A 4 23.49 -1.03 3.07
C MET A 4 23.03 -1.94 4.20
N TYR A 5 23.82 -1.98 5.27
CA TYR A 5 23.36 -2.49 6.56
C TYR A 5 22.44 -1.47 7.25
N MET A 6 21.56 -1.93 8.13
CA MET A 6 20.54 -1.06 8.75
C MET A 6 21.13 -0.02 9.71
N ASP A 7 22.25 -0.31 10.35
CA ASP A 7 23.04 0.65 11.13
C ASP A 7 23.62 1.77 10.25
N GLN A 8 24.04 1.47 9.02
CA GLN A 8 24.46 2.49 8.05
C GLN A 8 23.28 3.37 7.60
N VAL A 9 22.10 2.77 7.41
CA VAL A 9 20.86 3.51 7.11
C VAL A 9 20.52 4.46 8.27
N ARG A 10 20.65 3.99 9.51
CA ARG A 10 20.47 4.86 10.68
C ARG A 10 21.55 5.93 10.77
N GLY A 11 22.80 5.59 10.46
CA GLY A 11 23.97 6.47 10.53
C GLY A 11 23.88 7.69 9.59
N VAL A 12 23.12 7.60 8.51
CA VAL A 12 22.84 8.75 7.61
C VAL A 12 21.64 9.59 8.07
N GLY A 13 21.04 9.28 9.22
CA GLY A 13 19.96 10.06 9.82
C GLY A 13 18.54 9.63 9.43
N ALA A 14 18.36 8.43 8.88
CA ALA A 14 17.01 7.92 8.59
C ALA A 14 16.26 7.57 9.88
N ASP A 15 15.06 8.13 10.04
CA ASP A 15 14.15 7.83 11.15
C ASP A 15 13.09 6.79 10.80
N ILE A 16 12.83 6.58 9.51
CA ILE A 16 11.81 5.66 8.99
C ILE A 16 12.29 5.06 7.67
N ILE A 17 11.87 3.83 7.37
CA ILE A 17 12.07 3.18 6.08
C ILE A 17 10.76 2.74 5.46
N LEU A 18 10.77 2.52 4.13
CA LEU A 18 9.65 1.96 3.39
C LEU A 18 9.88 0.48 3.06
N GLY A 19 8.95 -0.37 3.49
CA GLY A 19 8.86 -1.79 3.15
C GLY A 19 7.88 -2.03 2.01
N ASN A 20 8.28 -2.80 1.00
CA ASN A 20 7.42 -3.10 -0.13
C ASN A 20 6.57 -4.35 0.13
N THR A 21 5.26 -4.16 0.29
CA THR A 21 4.31 -5.24 0.61
C THR A 21 4.24 -6.27 -0.50
N TYR A 22 4.25 -5.84 -1.77
CA TYR A 22 4.17 -6.74 -2.91
C TYR A 22 5.30 -7.77 -2.95
N HIS A 23 6.55 -7.35 -2.71
CA HIS A 23 7.66 -8.29 -2.69
C HIS A 23 7.65 -9.17 -1.44
N LEU A 24 7.38 -8.59 -0.27
CA LEU A 24 7.43 -9.30 1.01
C LEU A 24 6.34 -10.38 1.12
N MET A 25 5.15 -10.14 0.58
CA MET A 25 4.08 -11.15 0.56
C MET A 25 4.37 -12.32 -0.39
N LEU A 26 5.13 -12.10 -1.46
CA LEU A 26 5.51 -13.15 -2.40
C LEU A 26 6.69 -13.96 -1.88
N ARG A 27 7.70 -13.26 -1.35
CA ARG A 27 8.89 -13.88 -0.78
C ARG A 27 9.54 -12.94 0.24
N PRO A 28 9.69 -13.37 1.51
CA PRO A 28 9.54 -14.73 2.01
C PRO A 28 8.11 -15.16 2.38
N GLY A 29 7.12 -14.28 2.22
CA GLY A 29 5.73 -14.49 2.62
C GLY A 29 5.41 -13.77 3.93
N ALA A 30 4.27 -13.07 4.00
CA ALA A 30 3.91 -12.24 5.14
C ALA A 30 3.76 -13.05 6.43
N GLU A 31 3.11 -14.21 6.36
CA GLU A 31 2.93 -15.14 7.48
C GLU A 31 4.26 -15.66 8.00
N ARG A 32 5.24 -15.85 7.09
CA ARG A 32 6.58 -16.29 7.48
C ARG A 32 7.32 -15.18 8.22
N VAL A 33 7.24 -13.94 7.74
CA VAL A 33 7.82 -12.78 8.43
C VAL A 33 7.20 -12.62 9.82
N ALA A 34 5.86 -12.69 9.92
CA ALA A 34 5.15 -12.64 11.19
C ALA A 34 5.64 -13.71 12.17
N LYS A 35 5.75 -14.97 11.72
CA LYS A 35 6.25 -16.09 12.53
C LYS A 35 7.69 -15.90 13.02
N LEU A 36 8.49 -15.12 12.29
CA LEU A 36 9.87 -14.79 12.65
C LEU A 36 10.00 -13.52 13.50
N GLY A 37 8.90 -12.93 13.97
CA GLY A 37 8.91 -11.77 14.85
C GLY A 37 8.55 -10.43 14.18
N GLY A 38 8.04 -10.45 12.96
CA GLY A 38 7.67 -9.23 12.23
C GLY A 38 8.84 -8.60 11.46
N LEU A 39 8.57 -7.56 10.68
CA LEU A 39 9.56 -6.98 9.77
C LEU A 39 10.67 -6.21 10.50
N HIS A 40 10.37 -5.61 11.65
CA HIS A 40 11.36 -4.95 12.50
C HIS A 40 12.47 -5.92 12.91
N GLU A 41 12.10 -7.07 13.47
CA GLU A 41 13.04 -8.12 13.86
C GLU A 41 13.73 -8.74 12.65
N PHE A 42 12.97 -9.06 11.60
CA PHE A 42 13.50 -9.68 10.39
C PHE A 42 14.54 -8.80 9.68
N ALA A 43 14.34 -7.49 9.67
CA ALA A 43 15.26 -6.52 9.08
C ALA A 43 16.34 -6.02 10.04
N ARG A 44 16.19 -6.26 11.35
CA ARG A 44 16.95 -5.61 12.44
C ARG A 44 16.86 -4.09 12.37
N TRP A 45 15.63 -3.59 12.24
CA TRP A 45 15.31 -2.17 12.20
C TRP A 45 14.30 -1.83 13.30
N PRO A 46 14.75 -1.33 14.46
CA PRO A 46 13.88 -1.05 15.61
C PRO A 46 13.13 0.29 15.53
N HIS A 47 13.26 1.01 14.41
CA HIS A 47 12.59 2.30 14.18
C HIS A 47 11.38 2.12 13.26
N PRO A 48 10.54 3.14 13.08
CA PRO A 48 9.34 3.02 12.26
C PRO A 48 9.57 2.46 10.85
N ILE A 49 8.57 1.72 10.38
CA ILE A 49 8.44 1.18 9.02
C ILE A 49 7.08 1.59 8.46
N LEU A 50 7.12 2.25 7.31
CA LEU A 50 5.95 2.42 6.45
C LEU A 50 5.90 1.27 5.46
N THR A 51 4.76 0.62 5.28
CA THR A 51 4.56 -0.32 4.17
C THR A 51 3.67 0.28 3.10
N ASP A 52 4.05 0.12 1.83
CA ASP A 52 3.12 0.42 0.74
C ASP A 52 2.00 -0.63 0.68
N SER A 53 0.93 -0.36 -0.06
CA SER A 53 -0.19 -1.31 -0.14
C SER A 53 0.06 -2.48 -1.10
N GLY A 54 1.13 -2.40 -1.90
CA GLY A 54 1.42 -3.29 -3.02
C GLY A 54 0.62 -2.99 -4.30
N GLY A 55 -0.32 -2.03 -4.28
CA GLY A 55 -1.20 -1.73 -5.40
C GLY A 55 -0.45 -1.33 -6.67
N PHE A 56 0.48 -0.37 -6.57
CA PHE A 56 1.27 0.09 -7.71
C PHE A 56 2.05 -1.03 -8.40
N GLN A 57 2.66 -1.95 -7.63
CA GLN A 57 3.46 -3.05 -8.17
C GLN A 57 2.60 -4.11 -8.84
N VAL A 58 1.41 -4.40 -8.30
CA VAL A 58 0.45 -5.26 -9.00
C VAL A 58 0.05 -4.65 -10.34
N MET A 59 -0.14 -3.32 -10.38
CA MET A 59 -0.52 -2.59 -11.58
C MET A 59 0.64 -2.38 -12.58
N SER A 60 1.89 -2.42 -12.17
CA SER A 60 3.04 -2.21 -13.07
C SER A 60 3.72 -3.52 -13.50
N LEU A 61 3.77 -4.53 -12.64
CA LEU A 61 4.56 -5.75 -12.87
C LEU A 61 3.73 -6.94 -13.34
N SER A 62 2.41 -6.95 -13.12
CA SER A 62 1.58 -8.06 -13.59
C SER A 62 0.91 -7.76 -14.93
N LYS A 63 1.48 -8.33 -15.99
CA LYS A 63 0.87 -8.34 -17.34
C LYS A 63 -0.50 -9.03 -17.37
N LEU A 64 -0.74 -9.94 -16.43
CA LEU A 64 -1.97 -10.71 -16.28
C LEU A 64 -2.62 -10.37 -14.95
N ARG A 65 -3.24 -9.19 -14.88
CA ARG A 65 -4.07 -8.77 -13.76
C ARG A 65 -5.52 -8.63 -14.16
N LYS A 66 -6.42 -8.90 -13.23
CA LYS A 66 -7.85 -8.60 -13.36
C LYS A 66 -8.29 -7.79 -12.15
N LEU A 67 -8.74 -6.56 -12.43
CA LEU A 67 -9.28 -5.66 -11.43
C LEU A 67 -10.78 -5.87 -11.30
N SER A 68 -11.28 -5.79 -10.06
CA SER A 68 -12.71 -5.81 -9.75
C SER A 68 -13.00 -4.95 -8.52
N GLU A 69 -14.28 -4.75 -8.20
CA GLU A 69 -14.66 -4.08 -6.95
C GLU A 69 -14.08 -4.79 -5.70
N LYS A 70 -13.93 -6.12 -5.73
CA LYS A 70 -13.44 -6.90 -4.59
C LYS A 70 -11.96 -6.70 -4.30
N GLY A 71 -11.17 -6.42 -5.34
CA GLY A 71 -9.72 -6.39 -5.27
C GLY A 71 -9.10 -6.68 -6.64
N VAL A 72 -7.81 -7.02 -6.62
CA VAL A 72 -7.04 -7.37 -7.82
C VAL A 72 -6.55 -8.81 -7.74
N THR A 73 -6.77 -9.57 -8.80
CA THR A 73 -6.12 -10.88 -8.98
C THR A 73 -4.99 -10.75 -9.98
N PHE A 74 -3.88 -11.42 -9.72
CA PHE A 74 -2.68 -11.33 -10.54
C PHE A 74 -1.84 -12.60 -10.41
N ARG A 75 -0.90 -12.80 -11.35
CA ARG A 75 0.11 -13.87 -11.23
C ARG A 75 1.44 -13.31 -10.74
N SER A 76 2.08 -14.05 -9.84
CA SER A 76 3.42 -13.78 -9.34
C SER A 76 4.44 -13.76 -10.49
N HIS A 77 5.34 -12.78 -10.47
CA HIS A 77 6.45 -12.69 -11.42
C HIS A 77 7.60 -13.66 -11.11
N ILE A 78 7.56 -14.33 -9.95
CA ILE A 78 8.61 -15.24 -9.50
C ILE A 78 8.36 -16.66 -10.03
N ASP A 79 7.12 -17.14 -9.91
CA ASP A 79 6.74 -18.55 -10.14
C ASP A 79 5.42 -18.71 -10.92
N GLY A 80 4.73 -17.62 -11.26
CA GLY A 80 3.46 -17.66 -12.00
C GLY A 80 2.24 -18.08 -11.18
N ALA A 81 2.39 -18.30 -9.87
CA ALA A 81 1.28 -18.65 -8.99
C ALA A 81 0.22 -17.53 -8.94
N PRO A 82 -1.08 -17.86 -8.90
CA PRO A 82 -2.14 -16.88 -8.80
C PRO A 82 -2.25 -16.35 -7.37
N TYR A 83 -2.45 -15.03 -7.24
CA TYR A 83 -2.69 -14.33 -5.99
C TYR A 83 -3.91 -13.40 -6.13
N GLU A 84 -4.56 -13.17 -5.00
CA GLU A 84 -5.63 -12.18 -4.86
C GLU A 84 -5.26 -11.19 -3.76
N MET A 85 -5.47 -9.90 -4.04
CA MET A 85 -5.23 -8.81 -3.11
C MET A 85 -6.46 -7.93 -3.05
N SER A 86 -7.19 -8.03 -1.93
CA SER A 86 -8.27 -7.13 -1.56
C SER A 86 -7.77 -6.04 -0.61
N PRO A 87 -8.53 -4.94 -0.42
CA PRO A 87 -8.30 -3.97 0.65
C PRO A 87 -8.03 -4.60 2.02
N GLU A 88 -8.85 -5.58 2.42
CA GLU A 88 -8.73 -6.26 3.72
C GLU A 88 -7.44 -7.09 3.79
N ARG A 89 -7.14 -7.84 2.72
CA ARG A 89 -5.92 -8.65 2.65
C ARG A 89 -4.65 -7.80 2.62
N SER A 90 -4.70 -6.64 1.96
CA SER A 90 -3.58 -5.68 1.97
C SER A 90 -3.29 -5.19 3.39
N ILE A 91 -4.32 -4.80 4.15
CA ILE A 91 -4.17 -4.38 5.55
C ILE A 91 -3.70 -5.54 6.45
N GLU A 92 -4.27 -6.74 6.27
CA GLU A 92 -3.84 -7.94 7.00
C GLU A 92 -2.35 -8.23 6.79
N ILE A 93 -1.88 -8.19 5.54
CA ILE A 93 -0.46 -8.40 5.21
C ILE A 93 0.41 -7.34 5.88
N GLN A 94 0.05 -6.07 5.82
CA GLN A 94 0.81 -4.99 6.45
C GLN A 94 0.85 -5.14 7.98
N GLY A 95 -0.24 -5.64 8.58
CA GLY A 95 -0.31 -6.05 9.98
C GLY A 95 0.62 -7.23 10.31
N LEU A 96 0.65 -8.28 9.48
CA LEU A 96 1.55 -9.43 9.62
C LEU A 96 3.04 -9.03 9.48
N LEU A 97 3.32 -8.06 8.63
CA LEU A 97 4.64 -7.45 8.49
C LEU A 97 4.99 -6.54 9.68
N ASP A 98 4.04 -6.25 10.56
CA ASP A 98 4.23 -5.41 11.73
C ASP A 98 4.65 -3.96 11.40
N SER A 99 4.10 -3.36 10.34
CA SER A 99 4.43 -1.97 10.02
C SER A 99 3.68 -0.95 10.88
N ASP A 100 4.35 0.15 11.22
CA ASP A 100 3.78 1.28 11.98
C ASP A 100 2.83 2.14 11.15
N ILE A 101 3.14 2.34 9.86
CA ILE A 101 2.31 3.10 8.93
C ILE A 101 1.88 2.19 7.79
N GLN A 102 0.56 2.03 7.65
CA GLN A 102 -0.08 1.17 6.66
C GLN A 102 -0.77 2.02 5.60
N MET A 103 -0.50 1.76 4.34
CA MET A 103 -1.10 2.46 3.21
C MET A 103 -2.36 1.74 2.75
N GLN A 104 -3.41 2.50 2.41
CA GLN A 104 -4.60 1.91 1.77
C GLN A 104 -4.23 1.26 0.43
N LEU A 105 -4.93 0.19 0.06
CA LEU A 105 -4.93 -0.29 -1.32
C LEU A 105 -5.66 0.70 -2.22
N ASP A 106 -5.06 1.02 -3.37
CA ASP A 106 -5.60 1.98 -4.32
C ASP A 106 -5.40 1.51 -5.78
N GLU A 107 -6.11 2.17 -6.69
CA GLU A 107 -5.91 2.00 -8.13
C GLU A 107 -5.17 3.20 -8.71
N CYS A 108 -3.87 3.02 -8.93
CA CYS A 108 -3.05 4.01 -9.62
C CYS A 108 -3.29 3.96 -11.14
N THR A 109 -3.83 5.04 -11.69
CA THR A 109 -4.03 5.19 -13.15
C THR A 109 -2.76 5.76 -13.78
N ALA A 110 -2.24 5.10 -14.81
CA ALA A 110 -1.11 5.63 -15.57
C ALA A 110 -1.54 6.84 -16.40
N LEU A 111 -0.74 7.91 -16.41
CA LEU A 111 -1.03 9.13 -17.17
C LEU A 111 -0.23 9.16 -18.48
N PRO A 112 -0.78 9.74 -19.56
CA PRO A 112 -2.12 10.33 -19.66
C PRO A 112 -3.24 9.28 -19.75
N ALA A 113 -4.42 9.58 -19.18
CA ALA A 113 -5.60 8.71 -19.23
C ALA A 113 -6.87 9.51 -19.52
N LYS A 114 -7.95 8.84 -19.95
CA LYS A 114 -9.22 9.53 -20.20
C LYS A 114 -9.81 10.01 -18.87
N PRO A 115 -10.45 11.19 -18.80
CA PRO A 115 -11.06 11.69 -17.57
C PRO A 115 -11.99 10.68 -16.87
N LYS A 116 -12.78 9.93 -17.66
CA LYS A 116 -13.67 8.88 -17.14
C LYS A 116 -12.92 7.72 -16.48
N GLU A 117 -11.73 7.37 -16.96
CA GLU A 117 -10.90 6.30 -16.38
C GLU A 117 -10.28 6.75 -15.06
N ILE A 118 -9.81 8.01 -15.01
CA ILE A 118 -9.29 8.65 -13.80
C ILE A 118 -10.39 8.74 -12.74
N GLU A 119 -11.59 9.18 -13.12
CA GLU A 119 -12.72 9.27 -12.20
C GLU A 119 -13.11 7.90 -11.64
N ARG A 120 -13.23 6.87 -12.50
CA ARG A 120 -13.52 5.51 -12.06
C ARG A 120 -12.49 4.98 -11.06
N ALA A 121 -11.20 5.16 -11.35
CA ALA A 121 -10.12 4.68 -10.48
C ALA A 121 -10.07 5.44 -9.15
N MET A 122 -10.30 6.75 -9.18
CA MET A 122 -10.42 7.58 -7.98
C MET A 122 -11.58 7.10 -7.11
N GLU A 123 -12.77 6.91 -7.69
CA GLU A 123 -13.95 6.46 -6.95
C GLU A 123 -13.79 5.04 -6.39
N LEU A 124 -13.17 4.13 -7.15
CA LEU A 124 -12.83 2.79 -6.65
C LEU A 124 -11.85 2.88 -5.47
N SER A 125 -10.82 3.72 -5.58
CA SER A 125 -9.82 3.92 -4.52
C SER A 125 -10.45 4.48 -3.23
N LEU A 126 -11.49 5.32 -3.34
CA LEU A 126 -12.23 5.80 -2.17
C LEU A 126 -13.04 4.69 -1.49
N ARG A 127 -13.75 3.85 -2.26
CA ARG A 127 -14.47 2.69 -1.71
C ARG A 127 -13.52 1.67 -1.08
N TRP A 128 -12.34 1.50 -1.68
CA TRP A 128 -11.28 0.67 -1.10
C TRP A 128 -10.66 1.29 0.16
N ALA A 129 -10.55 2.61 0.24
CA ALA A 129 -10.10 3.31 1.45
C ALA A 129 -11.01 3.03 2.65
N GLU A 130 -12.34 3.08 2.44
CA GLU A 130 -13.33 2.77 3.49
C GLU A 130 -13.17 1.34 4.00
N ARG A 131 -12.98 0.38 3.08
CA ARG A 131 -12.73 -1.03 3.41
C ARG A 131 -11.41 -1.24 4.13
N CYS A 132 -10.35 -0.56 3.69
CA CYS A 132 -9.06 -0.57 4.38
C CYS A 132 -9.21 -0.02 5.81
N LYS A 133 -9.92 1.09 6.00
CA LYS A 133 -10.16 1.68 7.32
C LYS A 133 -10.91 0.72 8.24
N ALA A 134 -11.96 0.07 7.72
CA ALA A 134 -12.71 -0.93 8.47
C ALA A 134 -11.85 -2.14 8.86
N ALA A 135 -11.02 -2.64 7.93
CA ALA A 135 -10.10 -3.74 8.20
C ALA A 135 -8.96 -3.36 9.15
N PHE A 136 -8.49 -2.11 9.10
CA PHE A 136 -7.46 -1.59 10.00
C PHE A 136 -7.97 -1.54 11.44
N GLY A 137 -9.21 -1.11 11.64
CA GLY A 137 -9.83 -1.07 12.96
C GLY A 137 -9.10 -0.14 13.93
N ASP A 138 -9.00 -0.54 15.19
CA ASP A 138 -8.21 0.16 16.20
C ASP A 138 -6.88 -0.58 16.43
N GLN A 139 -5.79 0.08 16.07
CA GLN A 139 -4.42 -0.41 16.28
C GLN A 139 -3.63 0.68 17.02
N PRO A 140 -3.59 0.64 18.37
CA PRO A 140 -2.83 1.60 19.16
C PRO A 140 -1.36 1.66 18.73
N GLY A 141 -0.82 2.86 18.63
CA GLY A 141 0.57 3.10 18.18
C GLY A 141 0.79 3.04 16.66
N LYS A 142 -0.17 2.53 15.88
CA LYS A 142 -0.07 2.44 14.41
C LYS A 142 -0.92 3.48 13.71
N ALA A 143 -0.64 3.73 12.43
CA ALA A 143 -1.35 4.67 11.59
C ALA A 143 -1.74 4.04 10.25
N MET A 144 -2.91 4.42 9.75
CA MET A 144 -3.32 4.16 8.38
C MET A 144 -3.36 5.48 7.60
N PHE A 145 -2.78 5.48 6.41
CA PHE A 145 -2.75 6.63 5.52
C PHE A 145 -3.66 6.41 4.31
N GLY A 146 -4.43 7.44 3.99
CA GLY A 146 -5.23 7.49 2.77
C GLY A 146 -4.39 7.96 1.57
N ILE A 147 -4.77 7.57 0.35
CA ILE A 147 -4.07 7.98 -0.88
C ILE A 147 -5.01 8.81 -1.74
N VAL A 148 -4.74 10.11 -1.83
CA VAL A 148 -5.46 11.01 -2.72
C VAL A 148 -5.14 10.62 -4.16
N GLN A 149 -6.18 10.29 -4.92
CA GLN A 149 -6.14 10.02 -6.36
C GLN A 149 -6.85 11.13 -7.15
N GLY A 150 -6.92 11.01 -8.47
CA GLY A 150 -7.54 12.01 -9.35
C GLY A 150 -6.67 12.46 -10.52
N GLY A 151 -5.54 11.77 -10.76
CA GLY A 151 -4.67 12.02 -11.90
C GLY A 151 -4.17 13.46 -11.95
N ASP A 152 -4.24 14.07 -13.13
CA ASP A 152 -3.91 15.46 -13.43
C ASP A 152 -5.11 16.43 -13.28
N SER A 153 -6.27 15.95 -12.81
CA SER A 153 -7.46 16.78 -12.61
C SER A 153 -7.54 17.37 -11.20
N ALA A 154 -7.39 18.70 -11.09
CA ALA A 154 -7.48 19.41 -9.82
C ALA A 154 -8.84 19.20 -9.11
N ALA A 155 -9.94 19.20 -9.86
CA ALA A 155 -11.27 18.99 -9.29
C ALA A 155 -11.44 17.58 -8.71
N MET A 156 -10.91 16.55 -9.38
CA MET A 156 -10.93 15.18 -8.88
C MET A 156 -10.04 15.02 -7.65
N ARG A 157 -8.86 15.64 -7.64
CA ARG A 157 -7.97 15.67 -6.46
C ARG A 157 -8.66 16.27 -5.23
N VAL A 158 -9.37 17.39 -5.41
CA VAL A 158 -10.13 18.02 -4.31
C VAL A 158 -11.22 17.09 -3.79
N ARG A 159 -12.01 16.47 -4.68
CA ARG A 159 -13.04 15.49 -4.31
C ARG A 159 -12.44 14.32 -3.52
N SER A 160 -11.35 13.73 -4.00
CA SER A 160 -10.66 12.62 -3.35
C SER A 160 -10.14 13.01 -1.96
N ALA A 161 -9.49 14.18 -1.85
CA ALA A 161 -8.97 14.68 -0.58
C ALA A 161 -10.09 14.95 0.45
N GLN A 162 -11.20 15.55 0.02
CA GLN A 162 -12.36 15.80 0.90
C GLN A 162 -12.99 14.50 1.41
N ALA A 163 -13.15 13.51 0.54
CA ALA A 163 -13.68 12.21 0.92
C ALA A 163 -12.77 11.49 1.93
N LEU A 164 -11.45 11.44 1.68
CA LEU A 164 -10.48 10.86 2.61
C LEU A 164 -10.40 11.64 3.93
N LYS A 165 -10.50 12.97 3.89
CA LYS A 165 -10.55 13.79 5.10
C LYS A 165 -11.74 13.42 6.00
N ALA A 166 -12.92 13.18 5.41
CA ALA A 166 -14.10 12.76 6.14
C ALA A 166 -13.93 11.39 6.84
N MET A 167 -12.95 10.59 6.40
CA MET A 167 -12.60 9.33 7.04
C MET A 167 -11.68 9.49 8.26
N ASP A 168 -11.21 10.69 8.61
CA ASP A 168 -10.41 10.97 9.80
C ASP A 168 -9.21 10.01 9.97
N LEU A 169 -8.41 9.89 8.91
CA LEU A 169 -7.20 9.06 8.89
C LEU A 169 -6.02 9.84 9.46
N LYS A 170 -5.03 9.13 10.00
CA LYS A 170 -3.85 9.76 10.64
C LYS A 170 -2.89 10.42 9.65
N GLY A 171 -3.05 10.16 8.35
CA GLY A 171 -2.25 10.80 7.31
C GLY A 171 -2.81 10.61 5.91
N TYR A 172 -2.26 11.41 4.98
CA TYR A 172 -2.74 11.50 3.60
C TYR A 172 -1.56 11.62 2.64
N ALA A 173 -1.46 10.70 1.69
CA ALA A 173 -0.49 10.71 0.62
C ALA A 173 -1.10 11.24 -0.69
N VAL A 174 -0.25 11.70 -1.60
CA VAL A 174 -0.64 12.11 -2.96
C VAL A 174 -0.13 11.05 -3.93
N GLY A 175 -1.04 10.22 -4.46
CA GLY A 175 -0.69 9.11 -5.36
C GLY A 175 -0.70 9.48 -6.84
N GLY A 176 -0.06 8.68 -7.69
CA GLY A 176 -0.21 8.74 -9.15
C GLY A 176 0.34 9.99 -9.83
N LEU A 177 1.48 10.52 -9.36
CA LEU A 177 2.15 11.69 -9.94
C LEU A 177 3.60 11.44 -10.43
N ALA A 178 4.18 10.28 -10.14
CA ALA A 178 5.54 9.90 -10.52
C ALA A 178 5.59 8.43 -10.94
#